data_AF-A0AAJ0BQD0-F1
#
_entry.id   AF-A0AAJ0BQD0-F1
#
_cell.length_a   1.000
_cell.length_b   1.000
_cell.length_c   1.000
_cell.angle_alpha   90.00
_cell.angle_beta   90.00
_cell.angle_gamma   90.00
#
_symmetry.space_group_name_H-M   'P 1'
#
loop_
_entity.id
_entity.type
_entity.pdbx_description
1 polymer ?
#
loop_
_entity_poly.entity_id
_entity_poly.type
_entity_poly.pdbx_seq_one_letter_code
_entity_poly.pdbx_strand_id
1 'polypeptide(L)'
;MNFLGLRTSFFSNQRTRNQFRPRAPGKGGATSYQLRQYAEATLGGGSLRKIVQLPEGEDENEWIAVNMVDFYNQINLLYGAITEFCSPQSCPEMKATDEFEYLWQDSENYKRPTKMPAPAYIEQLMSWVQSNIDNESVMPSRIGPGVPFPKSFPALARQIFKRMYRVYAHIYCHHYPVIRELGLEPHLNTSFKQYVLFIDVHNLASGKDYWGPLGDLVERTGMHWTSGSTLEDGPSSHPQPTLNMLSRQALLRSARSAFPQRAGIAQTRLFAAAASTENVKPPVALFGLDGTYATALYTAAVKTSSLEPTAKALASLGNLVEKDPKLVAILHAPTLSAADKSAVVAELIKAAGASGETVKNFMATLAENNRLALLPGVVSKFAELMSASRGEVEVVVTSAQPLDNKTLSRLETAVAKSAYVGQGKKLKVTNTVNPDIIGGLVVEVGERTIDLSVSSKIAKMNKLLTDTL
;
A
#
# COMPACT_ATOMS: atom_id res chain seq x y z
N MET A 1 -36.07 -7.76 -33.30
CA MET A 1 -35.21 -8.95 -33.16
C MET A 1 -34.10 -8.62 -32.18
N ASN A 2 -34.04 -9.38 -31.10
CA ASN A 2 -33.25 -9.16 -29.90
C ASN A 2 -31.75 -9.34 -30.14
N PHE A 3 -30.94 -8.37 -29.69
CA PHE A 3 -29.54 -8.62 -29.32
C PHE A 3 -29.38 -8.29 -27.83
N LEU A 4 -29.46 -9.35 -27.00
CA LEU A 4 -29.16 -9.31 -25.58
C LEU A 4 -27.66 -9.14 -25.33
N GLY A 5 -27.31 -8.13 -24.53
CA GLY A 5 -26.51 -8.32 -23.31
C GLY A 5 -25.06 -8.79 -23.42
N LEU A 6 -24.15 -7.94 -23.88
CA LEU A 6 -22.73 -8.03 -23.51
C LEU A 6 -22.48 -7.20 -22.24
N ARG A 7 -22.59 -7.86 -21.08
CA ARG A 7 -22.07 -7.36 -19.81
C ARG A 7 -20.56 -7.27 -19.93
N THR A 8 -20.02 -6.07 -20.08
CA THR A 8 -18.59 -5.80 -19.85
C THR A 8 -18.32 -5.96 -18.36
N SER A 9 -17.91 -7.17 -17.97
CA SER A 9 -17.40 -7.42 -16.63
C SER A 9 -16.07 -6.68 -16.52
N PHE A 10 -16.10 -5.52 -15.86
CA PHE A 10 -14.90 -4.91 -15.32
C PHE A 10 -14.28 -5.91 -14.35
N PHE A 11 -13.20 -6.58 -14.76
CA PHE A 11 -12.34 -7.34 -13.85
C PHE A 11 -11.56 -6.35 -12.98
N SER A 12 -12.29 -5.69 -12.07
CA SER A 12 -11.75 -5.12 -10.85
C SER A 12 -11.30 -6.30 -10.01
N ASN A 13 -9.99 -6.44 -9.83
CA ASN A 13 -9.40 -7.48 -8.99
C ASN A 13 -9.70 -7.18 -7.50
N GLN A 14 -10.94 -7.45 -7.08
CA GLN A 14 -11.46 -7.27 -5.72
C GLN A 14 -10.73 -8.13 -4.66
N ARG A 15 -9.81 -9.01 -5.06
CA ARG A 15 -9.06 -9.90 -4.15
C ARG A 15 -7.65 -9.43 -3.79
N THR A 16 -7.15 -8.35 -4.38
CA THR A 16 -5.92 -7.66 -3.92
C THR A 16 -6.04 -7.06 -2.52
N ARG A 17 -7.25 -7.05 -1.94
CA ARG A 17 -7.55 -6.46 -0.63
C ARG A 17 -7.15 -7.32 0.57
N ASN A 18 -6.87 -8.61 0.36
CA ASN A 18 -6.36 -9.48 1.41
C ASN A 18 -4.86 -9.73 1.23
N GLN A 19 -4.06 -8.66 1.35
CA GLN A 19 -2.75 -8.85 1.96
C GLN A 19 -2.98 -9.44 3.34
N PHE A 20 -2.39 -10.61 3.58
CA PHE A 20 -2.40 -11.33 4.84
C PHE A 20 -2.34 -10.37 6.04
N ARG A 21 -3.33 -10.46 6.95
CA ARG A 21 -3.24 -9.85 8.27
C ARG A 21 -2.33 -10.75 9.11
N PRO A 22 -1.18 -10.28 9.61
CA PRO A 22 -0.43 -11.04 10.61
C PRO A 22 -1.35 -11.31 11.80
N ARG A 23 -1.64 -12.59 12.08
CA ARG A 23 -2.34 -12.99 13.30
C ARG A 23 -1.40 -12.77 14.49
N ALA A 24 -1.92 -12.17 15.55
CA ALA A 24 -1.19 -12.01 16.81
C ALA A 24 -0.67 -13.37 17.28
N PRO A 25 0.57 -13.43 17.83
CA PRO A 25 1.17 -14.69 18.26
C PRO A 25 0.30 -15.34 19.34
N GLY A 26 -0.33 -16.46 18.97
CA GLY A 26 -0.93 -17.36 19.93
C GLY A 26 0.18 -17.98 20.79
N LYS A 27 -0.06 -18.09 22.09
CA LYS A 27 0.87 -18.73 23.03
C LYS A 27 1.06 -20.21 22.66
N GLY A 28 2.07 -20.51 21.84
CA GLY A 28 2.49 -21.86 21.47
C GLY A 28 2.72 -22.03 19.97
N GLY A 29 3.99 -22.07 19.54
CA GLY A 29 4.43 -22.31 18.16
C GLY A 29 5.56 -21.38 17.74
N ALA A 30 6.75 -21.57 18.32
CA ALA A 30 7.92 -20.72 18.06
C ALA A 30 8.69 -21.12 16.78
N THR A 31 8.47 -22.31 16.21
CA THR A 31 9.31 -22.92 15.16
C THR A 31 9.12 -22.33 13.76
N SER A 32 7.91 -22.28 13.20
CA SER A 32 7.71 -21.83 11.80
C SER A 32 8.00 -20.34 11.57
N TYR A 33 7.74 -19.50 12.58
CA TYR A 33 8.12 -18.08 12.55
C TYR A 33 9.64 -17.90 12.65
N GLN A 34 10.32 -18.72 13.47
CA GLN A 34 11.79 -18.72 13.57
C GLN A 34 12.45 -19.22 12.29
N LEU A 35 11.89 -20.24 11.63
CA LEU A 35 12.35 -20.73 10.32
C LEU A 35 12.26 -19.65 9.25
N ARG A 36 11.15 -18.91 9.22
CA ARG A 36 10.97 -17.77 8.32
C ARG A 36 11.96 -16.65 8.63
N GLN A 37 12.15 -16.30 9.91
CA GLN A 37 13.16 -15.32 10.32
C GLN A 37 14.58 -15.76 10.00
N TYR A 38 14.88 -17.06 10.07
CA TYR A 38 16.18 -17.62 9.69
C TYR A 38 16.41 -17.57 8.17
N ALA A 39 15.39 -17.91 7.37
CA ALA A 39 15.41 -17.74 5.93
C ALA A 39 15.63 -16.27 5.55
N GLU A 40 14.91 -15.34 6.22
CA GLU A 40 15.01 -13.89 6.03
C GLU A 40 16.39 -13.35 6.46
N ALA A 41 16.94 -13.78 7.60
CA ALA A 41 18.23 -13.31 8.13
C ALA A 41 19.45 -13.83 7.35
N THR A 42 19.31 -14.94 6.60
CA THR A 42 20.42 -15.52 5.82
C THR A 42 20.53 -14.88 4.42
N LEU A 43 19.49 -14.16 3.96
CA LEU A 43 19.45 -13.49 2.65
C LEU A 43 20.49 -12.36 2.49
N GLY A 44 20.85 -11.67 3.59
CA GLY A 44 21.74 -10.50 3.56
C GLY A 44 23.25 -10.79 3.57
N GLY A 45 23.69 -12.04 3.77
CA GLY A 45 25.11 -12.31 4.11
C GLY A 45 25.77 -13.57 3.53
N GLY A 46 25.11 -14.37 2.70
CA GLY A 46 25.63 -15.69 2.32
C GLY A 46 25.35 -16.15 0.88
N SER A 47 26.08 -17.19 0.46
CA SER A 47 25.80 -17.92 -0.78
C SER A 47 24.35 -18.39 -0.80
N LEU A 48 23.59 -18.06 -1.85
CA LEU A 48 22.19 -18.52 -2.09
C LEU A 48 21.99 -20.02 -1.86
N ARG A 49 23.05 -20.82 -1.96
CA ARG A 49 23.05 -22.25 -1.68
C ARG A 49 22.86 -22.58 -0.20
N LYS A 50 23.40 -21.79 0.72
CA LYS A 50 23.23 -22.01 2.17
C LYS A 50 21.82 -21.65 2.64
N ILE A 51 21.16 -20.72 1.93
CA ILE A 51 19.82 -20.24 2.26
C ILE A 51 18.76 -21.31 1.96
N VAL A 52 18.95 -22.13 0.92
CA VAL A 52 17.97 -23.15 0.53
C VAL A 52 18.14 -24.50 1.27
N GLN A 53 19.24 -24.68 1.99
CA GLN A 53 19.51 -25.91 2.73
C GLN A 53 18.56 -26.07 3.92
N LEU A 54 18.17 -27.31 4.20
CA LEU A 54 17.41 -27.66 5.39
C LEU A 54 18.26 -27.32 6.64
N PRO A 55 17.75 -26.51 7.59
CA PRO A 55 18.45 -26.26 8.84
C PRO A 55 18.59 -27.54 9.67
N GLU A 56 19.66 -27.63 10.47
CA GLU A 56 19.96 -28.82 11.25
C GLU A 56 18.86 -29.09 12.30
N GLY A 57 18.26 -30.28 12.25
CA GLY A 57 17.24 -30.72 13.20
C GLY A 57 15.79 -30.35 12.83
N GLU A 58 15.56 -29.74 11.67
CA GLU A 58 14.23 -29.34 11.20
C GLU A 58 13.57 -30.40 10.29
N ASP A 59 12.24 -30.39 10.21
CA ASP A 59 11.47 -31.28 9.33
C ASP A 59 11.50 -30.80 7.87
N GLU A 60 11.78 -31.71 6.94
CA GLU A 60 11.88 -31.40 5.51
C GLU A 60 10.54 -30.89 4.93
N ASN A 61 9.41 -31.47 5.34
CA ASN A 61 8.10 -31.04 4.82
C ASN A 61 7.71 -29.67 5.36
N GLU A 62 8.06 -29.38 6.61
CA GLU A 62 7.88 -28.05 7.19
C GLU A 62 8.71 -27.01 6.44
N TRP A 63 9.98 -27.32 6.15
CA TRP A 63 10.85 -26.43 5.40
C TRP A 63 10.35 -26.18 3.97
N ILE A 64 9.87 -27.23 3.29
CA ILE A 64 9.23 -27.13 1.97
C ILE A 64 7.96 -26.29 2.04
N ALA A 65 7.12 -26.46 3.06
CA ALA A 65 5.89 -25.71 3.24
C ALA A 65 6.14 -24.21 3.41
N VAL A 66 7.10 -23.83 4.27
CA VAL A 66 7.47 -22.41 4.50
C VAL A 66 7.94 -21.78 3.20
N ASN A 67 8.91 -22.40 2.51
CA ASN A 67 9.46 -21.86 1.27
C ASN A 67 8.44 -21.85 0.12
N MET A 68 7.50 -22.81 0.07
CA MET A 68 6.43 -22.80 -0.92
C MET A 68 5.55 -21.55 -0.81
N VAL A 69 5.22 -21.13 0.41
CA VAL A 69 4.46 -19.91 0.66
C VAL A 69 5.26 -18.68 0.23
N ASP A 70 6.56 -18.65 0.51
CA ASP A 70 7.43 -17.53 0.12
C ASP A 70 7.56 -17.41 -1.40
N PHE A 71 7.80 -18.51 -2.11
CA PHE A 71 7.82 -18.51 -3.58
C PHE A 71 6.46 -18.13 -4.18
N TYR A 72 5.35 -18.58 -3.60
CA TYR A 72 4.01 -18.16 -4.03
C TYR A 72 3.86 -16.63 -3.94
N ASN A 73 4.29 -16.04 -2.83
CA ASN A 73 4.23 -14.59 -2.62
C ASN A 73 5.14 -13.83 -3.59
N GLN A 74 6.36 -14.31 -3.83
CA GLN A 74 7.31 -13.72 -4.78
C GLN A 74 6.75 -13.74 -6.21
N ILE A 75 6.23 -14.90 -6.67
CA ILE A 75 5.61 -15.03 -7.99
C ILE A 75 4.38 -14.12 -8.11
N ASN A 76 3.53 -14.09 -7.08
CA ASN A 76 2.34 -13.24 -7.07
C ASN A 76 2.69 -11.75 -7.19
N LEU A 77 3.76 -11.33 -6.53
CA LEU A 77 4.26 -9.96 -6.59
C LEU A 77 4.83 -9.63 -7.98
N LEU A 78 5.68 -10.51 -8.54
CA LEU A 78 6.27 -10.36 -9.86
C LEU A 78 5.19 -10.31 -10.96
N TYR A 79 4.24 -11.25 -10.92
CA TYR A 79 3.15 -11.28 -11.88
C TYR A 79 2.17 -10.10 -11.69
N GLY A 80 1.93 -9.71 -10.43
CA GLY A 80 1.10 -8.55 -10.11
C GLY A 80 1.64 -7.23 -10.65
N ALA A 81 2.95 -7.12 -10.90
CA ALA A 81 3.57 -5.95 -11.53
C ALA A 81 3.34 -5.89 -13.05
N ILE A 82 3.15 -7.03 -13.71
CA ILE A 82 2.98 -7.11 -15.17
C ILE A 82 1.56 -7.48 -15.62
N THR A 83 0.62 -7.66 -14.69
CA THR A 83 -0.73 -8.16 -14.97
C THR A 83 -1.52 -7.29 -15.95
N GLU A 84 -1.18 -6.01 -16.09
CA GLU A 84 -1.82 -5.11 -17.06
C GLU A 84 -1.34 -5.35 -18.50
N PHE A 85 -0.16 -5.95 -18.65
CA PHE A 85 0.45 -6.28 -19.95
C PHE A 85 0.14 -7.72 -20.38
N CYS A 86 -0.45 -8.55 -19.51
CA CYS A 86 -0.88 -9.91 -19.80
C CYS A 86 -2.41 -9.97 -19.92
N SER A 87 -2.91 -9.98 -21.16
CA SER A 87 -4.33 -9.96 -21.49
C SER A 87 -4.72 -11.14 -22.37
N PRO A 88 -6.02 -11.51 -22.47
CA PRO A 88 -6.47 -12.53 -23.43
C PRO A 88 -6.18 -12.18 -24.89
N GLN A 89 -5.91 -10.92 -25.20
CA GLN A 89 -5.56 -10.45 -26.54
C GLN A 89 -4.06 -10.61 -26.82
N SER A 90 -3.21 -10.26 -25.86
CA SER A 90 -1.75 -10.39 -25.99
C SER A 90 -1.29 -11.84 -25.83
N CYS A 91 -1.95 -12.58 -24.94
CA CYS A 91 -1.59 -13.94 -24.54
C CYS A 91 -2.84 -14.85 -24.61
N PRO A 92 -3.34 -15.18 -25.82
CA PRO A 92 -4.57 -15.93 -26.02
C PRO A 92 -4.48 -17.40 -25.57
N GLU A 93 -3.26 -17.92 -25.43
CA GLU A 93 -2.96 -19.27 -24.95
C GLU A 93 -1.88 -19.18 -23.86
N MET A 94 -1.99 -20.01 -22.82
CA MET A 94 -0.92 -20.17 -21.83
C MET A 94 0.22 -21.00 -22.44
N LYS A 95 1.24 -20.33 -22.95
CA LYS A 95 2.47 -20.95 -23.44
C LYS A 95 3.71 -20.24 -22.93
N ALA A 96 4.86 -20.90 -23.02
CA ALA A 96 6.17 -20.31 -22.79
C ALA A 96 6.87 -20.04 -24.13
N THR A 97 6.87 -21.01 -25.04
CA THR A 97 7.28 -20.81 -26.44
C THR A 97 6.25 -21.49 -27.33
N ASP A 98 6.39 -21.37 -28.66
CA ASP A 98 5.51 -22.08 -29.59
C ASP A 98 5.58 -23.61 -29.47
N GLU A 99 6.65 -24.13 -28.85
CA GLU A 99 6.84 -25.56 -28.57
C GLU A 99 6.26 -26.01 -27.23
N PHE A 100 6.07 -25.08 -26.28
CA PHE A 100 5.66 -25.39 -24.92
C PHE A 100 4.35 -24.70 -24.55
N GLU A 101 3.23 -25.37 -24.82
CA GLU A 101 1.89 -24.97 -24.41
C GLU A 101 1.46 -25.68 -23.11
N TYR A 102 0.82 -24.92 -22.20
CA TYR A 102 0.31 -25.43 -20.93
C TYR A 102 -1.22 -25.46 -20.91
N LEU A 103 -1.77 -26.67 -20.74
CA LEU A 103 -3.20 -26.88 -20.60
C LEU A 103 -3.61 -26.92 -19.13
N TRP A 104 -4.79 -26.40 -18.81
CA TRP A 104 -5.35 -26.44 -17.46
C TRP A 104 -6.19 -27.70 -17.27
N GLN A 105 -6.08 -28.31 -16.08
CA GLN A 105 -6.91 -29.42 -15.66
C GLN A 105 -7.06 -29.40 -14.13
N ASP A 106 -8.30 -29.57 -13.67
CA ASP A 106 -8.67 -29.72 -12.26
C ASP A 106 -9.79 -30.75 -12.07
N SER A 107 -10.13 -31.04 -10.82
CA SER A 107 -11.14 -32.03 -10.44
C SER A 107 -12.58 -31.49 -10.52
N GLU A 108 -12.76 -30.17 -10.58
CA GLU A 108 -14.07 -29.52 -10.43
C GLU A 108 -14.64 -29.10 -11.78
N ASN A 109 -14.04 -28.09 -12.39
CA ASN A 109 -14.57 -27.34 -13.52
C ASN A 109 -13.93 -27.76 -14.86
N TYR A 110 -12.69 -28.23 -14.84
CA TYR A 110 -11.89 -28.55 -16.02
C TYR A 110 -11.36 -29.99 -15.97
N LYS A 111 -12.28 -30.97 -16.12
CA LYS A 111 -11.97 -32.41 -16.01
C LYS A 111 -11.01 -32.93 -17.10
N ARG A 112 -10.91 -32.22 -18.22
CA ARG A 112 -10.01 -32.55 -19.35
C ARG A 112 -9.00 -31.40 -19.55
N PRO A 113 -7.79 -31.70 -20.05
CA PRO A 113 -6.83 -30.66 -20.41
C PRO A 113 -7.45 -29.64 -21.35
N THR A 114 -7.57 -28.39 -20.90
CA THR A 114 -8.30 -27.32 -21.59
C THR A 114 -7.36 -26.17 -21.90
N LYS A 115 -7.42 -25.68 -23.15
CA LYS A 115 -6.73 -24.46 -23.60
C LYS A 115 -7.41 -23.25 -22.98
N MET A 116 -6.62 -22.29 -22.51
CA MET A 116 -7.13 -21.02 -22.01
C MET A 116 -6.08 -19.93 -22.12
N PRO A 117 -6.50 -18.65 -22.12
CA PRO A 117 -5.59 -17.52 -22.10
C PRO A 117 -4.66 -17.55 -20.89
N ALA A 118 -3.42 -17.08 -21.07
CA ALA A 118 -2.42 -17.01 -20.01
C ALA A 118 -2.92 -16.32 -18.72
N PRO A 119 -3.59 -15.15 -18.75
CA PRO A 119 -4.04 -14.52 -17.52
C PRO A 119 -5.11 -15.33 -16.79
N ALA A 120 -6.01 -16.00 -17.53
CA ALA A 120 -7.02 -16.89 -16.94
C ALA A 120 -6.37 -18.14 -16.33
N TYR A 121 -5.37 -18.70 -17.01
CA TYR A 121 -4.60 -19.82 -16.50
C TYR A 121 -3.90 -19.49 -15.18
N ILE A 122 -3.19 -18.36 -15.14
CA ILE A 122 -2.41 -17.93 -13.99
C ILE A 122 -3.36 -17.61 -12.82
N GLU A 123 -4.51 -17.00 -13.07
CA GLU A 123 -5.53 -16.78 -12.04
C GLU A 123 -6.03 -18.09 -11.40
N GLN A 124 -6.35 -19.09 -12.22
CA GLN A 124 -6.77 -20.42 -11.74
C GLN A 124 -5.65 -21.13 -10.99
N LEU A 125 -4.42 -21.01 -11.48
CA LEU A 125 -3.23 -21.57 -10.84
C LEU A 125 -2.99 -20.96 -9.47
N MET A 126 -2.96 -19.63 -9.36
CA MET A 126 -2.69 -18.95 -8.11
C MET A 126 -3.82 -19.16 -7.10
N SER A 127 -5.07 -19.23 -7.56
CA SER A 127 -6.22 -19.57 -6.71
C SER A 127 -6.14 -21.01 -6.19
N TRP A 128 -5.73 -21.95 -7.05
CA TRP A 128 -5.54 -23.35 -6.66
C TRP A 128 -4.36 -23.53 -5.70
N VAL A 129 -3.23 -22.85 -5.91
CA VAL A 129 -2.10 -22.90 -4.97
C VAL A 129 -2.52 -22.31 -3.62
N GLN A 130 -3.20 -21.17 -3.61
CA GLN A 130 -3.69 -20.53 -2.39
C GLN A 130 -4.65 -21.43 -1.61
N SER A 131 -5.58 -22.11 -2.28
CA SER A 131 -6.51 -23.01 -1.59
C SER A 131 -5.82 -24.23 -0.97
N ASN A 132 -4.69 -24.68 -1.52
CA ASN A 132 -3.88 -25.74 -0.90
C ASN A 132 -3.04 -25.21 0.27
N ILE A 133 -2.51 -23.99 0.18
CA ILE A 133 -1.79 -23.32 1.26
C ILE A 133 -2.71 -23.07 2.47
N ASP A 134 -3.94 -22.62 2.23
CA ASP A 134 -4.91 -22.28 3.28
C ASP A 134 -5.60 -23.52 3.89
N ASN A 135 -5.38 -24.72 3.34
CA ASN A 135 -6.03 -25.93 3.79
C ASN A 135 -5.28 -26.59 4.95
N GLU A 136 -5.82 -26.47 6.17
CA GLU A 136 -5.22 -27.04 7.40
C GLU A 136 -4.97 -28.55 7.35
N SER A 137 -5.71 -29.31 6.52
CA SER A 137 -5.50 -30.76 6.35
C SER A 137 -4.28 -31.11 5.49
N VAL A 138 -3.80 -30.14 4.70
CA VAL A 138 -2.66 -30.25 3.79
C VAL A 138 -1.44 -29.53 4.38
N MET A 139 -1.68 -28.33 4.91
CA MET A 139 -0.71 -27.40 5.49
C MET A 139 -1.13 -27.07 6.93
N PRO A 140 -0.77 -27.89 7.92
CA PRO A 140 -1.20 -27.68 9.30
C PRO A 140 -0.62 -26.38 9.87
N SER A 141 -1.48 -25.42 10.25
CA SER A 141 -1.06 -24.11 10.77
C SER A 141 -0.63 -24.15 12.25
N ARG A 142 -1.02 -25.20 12.99
CA ARG A 142 -0.63 -25.45 14.38
C ARG A 142 0.52 -26.43 14.40
N ILE A 143 1.73 -25.89 14.28
CA ILE A 143 2.96 -26.66 14.31
C ILE A 143 3.40 -26.77 15.77
N GLY A 144 2.86 -27.78 16.43
CA GLY A 144 3.31 -28.26 17.74
C GLY A 144 3.56 -29.77 17.66
N PRO A 145 4.25 -30.36 18.64
CA PRO A 145 4.60 -31.78 18.61
C PRO A 145 3.34 -32.64 18.46
N GLY A 146 3.16 -33.28 17.29
CA GLY A 146 2.14 -34.32 17.09
C GLY A 146 1.20 -34.19 15.88
N VAL A 147 1.27 -33.14 15.05
CA VAL A 147 0.49 -33.10 13.78
C VAL A 147 1.42 -33.33 12.59
N PRO A 148 1.59 -34.57 12.11
CA PRO A 148 2.43 -34.85 10.95
C PRO A 148 1.77 -34.35 9.66
N PHE A 149 2.59 -33.96 8.68
CA PHE A 149 2.14 -33.72 7.32
C PHE A 149 1.46 -34.97 6.75
N PRO A 150 0.42 -34.82 5.91
CA PRO A 150 -0.20 -35.96 5.25
C PRO A 150 0.81 -36.65 4.32
N LYS A 151 0.73 -37.98 4.20
CA LYS A 151 1.63 -38.76 3.32
C LYS A 151 1.59 -38.33 1.84
N SER A 152 0.52 -37.66 1.43
CA SER A 152 0.36 -37.09 0.09
C SER A 152 1.09 -35.76 -0.12
N PHE A 153 1.56 -35.10 0.95
CA PHE A 153 2.17 -33.77 0.88
C PHE A 153 3.36 -33.70 -0.11
N PRO A 154 4.35 -34.63 -0.10
CA PRO A 154 5.47 -34.52 -1.03
C PRO A 154 5.06 -34.57 -2.50
N ALA A 155 4.04 -35.37 -2.83
CA ALA A 155 3.50 -35.45 -4.19
C ALA A 155 2.78 -34.14 -4.59
N LEU A 156 2.01 -33.57 -3.66
CA LEU A 156 1.35 -32.29 -3.86
C LEU A 156 2.36 -31.15 -4.00
N ALA A 157 3.39 -31.11 -3.16
CA ALA A 157 4.46 -30.11 -3.21
C ALA A 157 5.12 -30.10 -4.59
N ARG A 158 5.53 -31.28 -5.09
CA ARG A 158 6.07 -31.42 -6.46
C ARG A 158 5.11 -30.88 -7.53
N GLN A 159 3.81 -31.10 -7.37
CA GLN A 159 2.81 -30.58 -8.30
C GLN A 159 2.67 -29.05 -8.22
N ILE A 160 2.70 -28.48 -7.02
CA ILE A 160 2.63 -27.03 -6.79
C ILE A 160 3.85 -26.35 -7.42
N PHE A 161 5.06 -26.79 -7.09
CA PHE A 161 6.29 -26.26 -7.68
C PHE A 161 6.32 -26.44 -9.21
N LYS A 162 5.91 -27.60 -9.73
CA LYS A 162 5.85 -27.80 -11.19
C LYS A 162 4.86 -26.83 -11.88
N ARG A 163 3.74 -26.51 -11.23
CA ARG A 163 2.76 -25.58 -11.78
C ARG A 163 3.26 -24.13 -11.65
N MET A 164 3.76 -23.72 -10.49
CA MET A 164 4.33 -22.37 -10.26
C MET A 164 5.48 -22.03 -11.22
N TYR A 165 6.30 -23.02 -11.59
CA TYR A 165 7.34 -22.86 -12.61
C TYR A 165 6.80 -22.29 -13.95
N ARG A 166 5.59 -22.69 -14.35
CA ARG A 166 4.97 -22.23 -15.61
C ARG A 166 4.74 -20.73 -15.64
N VAL A 167 4.58 -20.10 -14.48
CA VAL A 167 4.44 -18.64 -14.36
C VAL A 167 5.79 -17.97 -14.65
N TYR A 168 6.89 -18.47 -14.08
CA TYR A 168 8.24 -17.98 -14.43
C TYR A 168 8.52 -18.15 -15.92
N ALA A 169 8.26 -19.33 -16.48
CA ALA A 169 8.46 -19.60 -17.90
C ALA A 169 7.69 -18.61 -18.79
N HIS A 170 6.42 -18.36 -18.47
CA HIS A 170 5.61 -17.38 -19.20
C HIS A 170 6.15 -15.96 -19.09
N ILE A 171 6.56 -15.53 -17.89
CA ILE A 171 7.14 -14.19 -17.66
C ILE A 171 8.43 -14.01 -18.46
N TYR A 172 9.36 -14.96 -18.39
CA TYR A 172 10.65 -14.89 -19.10
C TYR A 172 10.50 -14.88 -20.61
N CYS A 173 9.56 -15.63 -21.17
CA CYS A 173 9.46 -15.75 -22.62
C CYS A 173 8.59 -14.67 -23.27
N HIS A 174 7.55 -14.17 -22.59
CA HIS A 174 6.59 -13.22 -23.17
C HIS A 174 6.65 -11.81 -22.59
N HIS A 175 7.09 -11.66 -21.34
CA HIS A 175 7.01 -10.38 -20.62
C HIS A 175 8.37 -9.86 -20.13
N TYR A 176 9.47 -10.50 -20.52
CA TYR A 176 10.81 -10.05 -20.15
C TYR A 176 11.13 -8.60 -20.57
N PRO A 177 10.74 -8.11 -21.78
CA PRO A 177 10.95 -6.71 -22.13
C PRO A 177 10.31 -5.74 -21.14
N VAL A 178 9.07 -6.02 -20.74
CA VAL A 178 8.33 -5.23 -19.74
C VAL A 178 9.01 -5.30 -18.36
N ILE A 179 9.47 -6.49 -17.95
CA ILE A 179 10.22 -6.66 -16.70
C ILE A 179 11.50 -5.82 -16.69
N ARG A 180 12.20 -5.71 -17.82
CA ARG A 180 13.40 -4.86 -17.95
C ARG A 180 13.06 -3.38 -17.89
N GLU A 181 12.00 -2.94 -18.57
CA GLU A 181 11.54 -1.55 -18.54
C GLU A 181 11.11 -1.10 -17.13
N LEU A 182 10.51 -2.00 -16.35
CA LEU A 182 10.15 -1.77 -14.96
C LEU A 182 11.34 -1.89 -13.98
N GLY A 183 12.55 -2.23 -14.44
CA GLY A 183 13.71 -2.46 -13.58
C GLY A 183 13.58 -3.68 -12.66
N LEU A 184 12.67 -4.61 -12.97
CA LEU A 184 12.38 -5.79 -12.15
C LEU A 184 13.25 -7.02 -12.49
N GLU A 185 14.11 -6.92 -13.51
CA GLU A 185 14.99 -7.99 -13.95
C GLU A 185 15.83 -8.63 -12.82
N PRO A 186 16.51 -7.86 -11.93
CA PRO A 186 17.25 -8.46 -10.81
C PRO A 186 16.37 -9.27 -9.85
N HIS A 187 15.12 -8.82 -9.63
CA HIS A 187 14.16 -9.48 -8.75
C HIS A 187 13.68 -10.80 -9.34
N LEU A 188 13.31 -10.77 -10.63
CA LEU A 188 12.93 -11.98 -11.36
C LEU A 188 14.06 -13.01 -11.35
N ASN A 189 15.29 -12.58 -11.67
CA ASN A 189 16.45 -13.46 -11.74
C ASN A 189 16.86 -14.03 -10.38
N THR A 190 16.84 -13.23 -9.32
CA THR A 190 17.18 -13.69 -7.96
C THR A 190 16.14 -14.66 -7.43
N SER A 191 14.85 -14.33 -7.60
CA SER A 191 13.73 -15.18 -7.21
C SER A 191 13.77 -16.51 -7.96
N PHE A 192 13.97 -16.49 -9.29
CA PHE A 192 14.09 -17.70 -10.10
C PHE A 192 15.33 -18.53 -9.73
N LYS A 193 16.46 -17.89 -9.42
CA LYS A 193 17.67 -18.59 -8.94
C LYS A 193 17.42 -19.34 -7.63
N GLN A 194 16.80 -18.69 -6.65
CA GLN A 194 16.42 -19.33 -5.40
C GLN A 194 15.47 -20.50 -5.64
N TYR A 195 14.50 -20.30 -6.53
CA TYR A 195 13.52 -21.31 -6.91
C TYR A 195 14.16 -22.58 -7.48
N VAL A 196 15.07 -22.41 -8.45
CA VAL A 196 15.80 -23.53 -9.08
C VAL A 196 16.67 -24.26 -8.08
N LEU A 197 17.46 -23.53 -7.28
CA LEU A 197 18.33 -24.12 -6.25
C LEU A 197 17.52 -24.88 -5.20
N PHE A 198 16.38 -24.35 -4.79
CA PHE A 198 15.50 -25.02 -3.83
C PHE A 198 14.92 -26.32 -4.39
N ILE A 199 14.47 -26.31 -5.65
CA ILE A 199 13.96 -27.51 -6.32
C ILE A 199 15.03 -28.60 -6.45
N ASP A 200 16.28 -28.22 -6.74
CA ASP A 200 17.40 -29.14 -6.87
C ASP A 200 17.79 -29.76 -5.52
N VAL A 201 17.96 -28.92 -4.48
CA VAL A 201 18.35 -29.36 -3.13
C VAL A 201 17.31 -30.32 -2.52
N HIS A 202 16.03 -30.07 -2.74
CA HIS A 202 14.92 -30.86 -2.16
C HIS A 202 14.33 -31.89 -3.13
N ASN A 203 15.01 -32.16 -4.26
CA ASN A 203 14.60 -33.15 -5.27
C ASN A 203 13.12 -33.03 -5.70
N LEU A 204 12.66 -31.80 -5.91
CA LEU A 204 11.26 -31.52 -6.28
C LEU A 204 11.00 -31.63 -7.79
N ALA A 205 12.06 -31.67 -8.60
CA ALA A 205 11.98 -31.88 -10.04
C ALA A 205 11.78 -33.37 -10.37
N SER A 206 11.01 -33.64 -11.44
CA SER A 206 10.81 -35.00 -11.95
C SER A 206 10.81 -35.01 -13.47
N GLY A 207 11.73 -35.79 -14.04
CA GLY A 207 11.93 -35.94 -15.49
C GLY A 207 13.04 -35.03 -16.04
N LYS A 208 13.66 -35.44 -17.15
CA LYS A 208 14.79 -34.73 -17.79
C LYS A 208 14.37 -33.37 -18.38
N ASP A 209 13.13 -33.26 -18.86
CA ASP A 209 12.61 -32.04 -19.49
C ASP A 209 11.84 -31.15 -18.52
N TYR A 210 12.11 -31.25 -17.21
CA TYR A 210 11.37 -30.49 -16.20
C TYR A 210 11.44 -28.98 -16.45
N TRP A 211 12.62 -28.49 -16.83
CA TRP A 211 12.87 -27.08 -17.11
C TRP A 211 12.44 -26.66 -18.52
N GLY A 212 12.16 -27.60 -19.44
CA GLY A 212 11.65 -27.33 -20.80
C GLY A 212 12.19 -26.01 -21.43
N PRO A 213 11.35 -24.97 -21.56
CA PRO A 213 11.68 -23.72 -22.27
C PRO A 213 12.79 -22.88 -21.61
N LEU A 214 13.09 -23.08 -20.33
CA LEU A 214 14.17 -22.37 -19.62
C LEU A 214 15.34 -23.30 -19.27
N GLY A 215 15.44 -24.48 -19.89
CA GLY A 215 16.52 -25.44 -19.67
C GLY A 215 17.90 -24.80 -19.82
N ASP A 216 18.15 -24.14 -20.95
CA ASP A 216 19.41 -23.45 -21.22
C ASP A 216 19.73 -22.34 -20.19
N LEU A 217 18.70 -21.64 -19.70
CA LEU A 217 18.86 -20.61 -18.68
C LEU A 217 19.31 -21.21 -17.34
N VAL A 218 18.74 -22.36 -16.98
CA VAL A 218 19.10 -23.12 -15.77
C VAL A 218 20.52 -23.71 -15.89
N GLU A 219 20.90 -24.22 -17.06
CA GLU A 219 22.25 -24.75 -17.30
C GLU A 219 23.31 -23.66 -17.25
N ARG A 220 23.11 -22.54 -17.98
CA ARG A 220 24.07 -21.43 -18.08
C ARG A 220 24.34 -20.72 -16.76
N THR A 221 23.37 -20.76 -15.85
CA THR A 221 23.50 -20.12 -14.55
C THR A 221 24.23 -20.96 -13.51
N GLY A 222 24.71 -22.16 -13.89
CA GLY A 222 25.50 -23.04 -13.01
C GLY A 222 24.66 -23.63 -11.87
N MET A 223 23.36 -23.83 -12.12
CA MET A 223 22.36 -24.22 -11.13
C MET A 223 22.03 -25.73 -11.13
N HIS A 224 22.77 -26.55 -11.88
CA HIS A 224 22.63 -28.02 -11.90
C HIS A 224 23.69 -28.67 -10.99
N TRP A 225 23.27 -29.44 -9.99
CA TRP A 225 24.15 -30.32 -9.23
C TRP A 225 24.58 -31.52 -10.09
N THR A 226 25.88 -31.63 -10.41
CA THR A 226 26.47 -32.94 -10.73
C THR A 226 27.08 -33.47 -9.44
N SER A 227 26.56 -34.60 -8.97
CA SER A 227 27.12 -35.33 -7.83
C SER A 227 28.53 -35.83 -8.18
N GLY A 228 29.56 -35.01 -7.97
CA GLY A 228 30.93 -35.47 -8.14
C GLY A 228 32.09 -34.48 -8.25
N SER A 229 31.91 -33.16 -8.26
CA SER A 229 33.05 -32.24 -8.38
C SER A 229 33.38 -31.51 -7.07
N THR A 230 34.39 -32.03 -6.36
CA THR A 230 35.21 -31.24 -5.44
C THR A 230 35.97 -30.20 -6.25
N LEU A 231 35.65 -28.92 -6.10
CA LEU A 231 36.49 -27.82 -6.57
C LEU A 231 36.73 -26.87 -5.41
N GLU A 232 38.02 -26.68 -5.15
CA GLU A 232 38.63 -25.96 -4.05
C GLU A 232 38.17 -24.50 -4.00
N ASP A 233 37.66 -24.07 -2.86
CA ASP A 233 37.48 -22.66 -2.54
C ASP A 233 38.86 -22.05 -2.22
N GLY A 234 39.36 -21.18 -3.10
CA GLY A 234 40.49 -20.30 -2.82
C GLY A 234 40.13 -19.23 -1.77
N PRO A 235 41.08 -18.75 -0.95
CA PRO A 235 40.78 -18.08 0.30
C PRO A 235 40.43 -16.60 0.07
N SER A 236 39.27 -16.16 0.54
CA SER A 236 38.99 -14.75 0.79
C SER A 236 38.99 -14.49 2.31
N SER A 237 40.06 -13.83 2.73
CA SER A 237 40.28 -13.31 4.07
C SER A 237 39.30 -12.18 4.39
N HIS A 238 38.49 -12.33 5.45
CA HIS A 238 38.23 -11.29 6.44
C HIS A 238 37.60 -11.90 7.72
N PRO A 239 37.93 -11.39 8.91
CA PRO A 239 37.75 -12.11 10.17
C PRO A 239 36.31 -12.03 10.70
N GLN A 240 35.78 -13.16 11.15
CA GLN A 240 34.57 -13.19 11.99
C GLN A 240 34.94 -12.88 13.46
N PRO A 241 34.09 -12.16 14.21
CA PRO A 241 34.20 -12.11 15.66
C PRO A 241 33.64 -13.40 16.27
N THR A 242 34.47 -14.10 17.04
CA THR A 242 34.10 -15.28 17.80
C THR A 242 33.32 -14.89 19.05
N LEU A 243 32.09 -15.39 19.20
CA LEU A 243 31.35 -15.36 20.47
C LEU A 243 31.52 -16.71 21.16
N ASN A 244 32.46 -16.77 22.09
CA ASN A 244 32.67 -17.89 22.99
C ASN A 244 31.45 -18.06 23.91
N MET A 245 30.86 -19.26 23.88
CA MET A 245 30.07 -19.79 24.98
C MET A 245 30.99 -20.16 26.14
N LEU A 246 30.76 -19.62 27.33
CA LEU A 246 31.12 -20.31 28.57
C LEU A 246 30.02 -20.16 29.62
N SER A 247 29.50 -21.32 30.00
CA SER A 247 28.73 -21.58 31.21
C SER A 247 29.43 -21.06 32.46
N ARG A 248 28.64 -20.60 33.45
CA ARG A 248 28.85 -20.98 34.87
C ARG A 248 27.65 -20.57 35.74
N GLN A 249 27.17 -21.58 36.48
CA GLN A 249 26.28 -21.46 37.63
C GLN A 249 26.97 -20.69 38.78
N ALA A 250 26.17 -20.00 39.60
CA ALA A 250 26.08 -20.16 41.07
C ALA A 250 25.67 -18.86 41.82
N LEU A 251 24.51 -18.94 42.51
CA LEU A 251 24.31 -18.65 43.95
C LEU A 251 24.70 -17.27 44.56
N LEU A 252 23.70 -16.47 44.99
CA LEU A 252 23.31 -16.20 46.40
C LEU A 252 22.70 -14.80 46.69
N ARG A 253 21.56 -14.85 47.42
CA ARG A 253 21.06 -14.00 48.55
C ARG A 253 20.78 -12.48 48.41
N SER A 254 19.47 -12.21 48.54
CA SER A 254 18.76 -11.28 49.46
C SER A 254 19.13 -9.79 49.54
N ALA A 255 18.14 -8.93 49.26
CA ALA A 255 17.59 -7.99 50.25
C ALA A 255 16.21 -7.48 49.79
N ARG A 256 15.24 -7.53 50.72
CA ARG A 256 13.95 -6.83 50.61
C ARG A 256 14.16 -5.36 50.96
N SER A 257 13.51 -4.46 50.22
CA SER A 257 13.10 -3.16 50.77
C SER A 257 11.80 -2.72 50.11
N ALA A 258 10.73 -2.76 50.89
CA ALA A 258 9.42 -2.20 50.58
C ALA A 258 9.46 -0.68 50.77
N PHE A 259 8.78 0.07 49.89
CA PHE A 259 8.38 1.45 50.16
C PHE A 259 6.92 1.68 49.70
N PRO A 260 6.17 2.54 50.40
CA PRO A 260 4.72 2.45 50.50
C PRO A 260 3.97 3.24 49.41
N GLN A 261 2.77 2.76 49.11
CA GLN A 261 1.73 3.48 48.36
C GLN A 261 1.28 4.73 49.15
N ARG A 262 1.28 5.89 48.49
CA ARG A 262 0.59 7.10 48.97
C ARG A 262 -0.63 7.35 48.09
N ALA A 263 -1.80 7.28 48.71
CA ALA A 263 -3.07 7.69 48.13
C ALA A 263 -3.09 9.21 47.90
N GLY A 264 -3.31 9.63 46.66
CA GLY A 264 -3.54 11.03 46.27
C GLY A 264 -5.00 11.25 45.94
N ILE A 265 -5.64 12.14 46.70
CA ILE A 265 -7.04 12.56 46.58
C ILE A 265 -7.21 13.35 45.28
N ALA A 266 -8.07 12.87 44.37
CA ALA A 266 -8.45 13.59 43.17
C ALA A 266 -9.45 14.71 43.52
N GLN A 267 -9.00 15.97 43.44
CA GLN A 267 -9.88 17.13 43.46
C GLN A 267 -10.56 17.29 42.09
N THR A 268 -11.86 17.02 42.04
CA THR A 268 -12.72 17.32 40.89
C THR A 268 -12.87 18.83 40.74
N ARG A 269 -12.24 19.43 39.71
CA ARG A 269 -12.54 20.79 39.29
C ARG A 269 -13.85 20.78 38.49
N LEU A 270 -14.92 21.25 39.11
CA LEU A 270 -16.17 21.63 38.43
C LEU A 270 -15.91 22.94 37.68
N PHE A 271 -15.86 22.88 36.35
CA PHE A 271 -15.94 24.09 35.53
C PHE A 271 -17.40 24.43 35.27
N ALA A 272 -17.78 25.65 35.61
CA ALA A 272 -19.09 26.24 35.41
C ALA A 272 -19.47 26.23 33.91
N ALA A 273 -20.68 25.77 33.62
CA ALA A 273 -21.29 25.86 32.31
C ALA A 273 -21.60 27.33 31.98
N ALA A 274 -20.92 27.88 30.98
CA ALA A 274 -21.31 29.13 30.36
C ALA A 274 -22.57 28.91 29.49
N ALA A 275 -23.41 29.95 29.47
CA ALA A 275 -24.78 29.96 29.00
C ALA A 275 -24.99 29.50 27.54
N SER A 276 -26.15 28.89 27.32
CA SER A 276 -26.69 28.45 26.05
C SER A 276 -27.03 29.63 25.11
N THR A 277 -26.15 29.90 24.15
CA THR A 277 -26.57 30.46 22.86
C THR A 277 -26.76 29.30 21.90
N GLU A 278 -27.84 29.26 21.11
CA GLU A 278 -28.09 28.21 20.12
C GLU A 278 -26.80 27.85 19.36
N ASN A 279 -26.27 26.66 19.67
CA ASN A 279 -24.97 26.22 19.23
C ASN A 279 -25.08 25.78 17.77
N VAL A 280 -24.99 26.75 16.85
CA VAL A 280 -24.64 26.49 15.46
C VAL A 280 -23.23 25.90 15.46
N LYS A 281 -23.17 24.57 15.54
CA LYS A 281 -21.91 23.83 15.56
C LYS A 281 -21.37 23.76 14.13
N PRO A 282 -20.13 24.20 13.88
CA PRO A 282 -19.50 24.07 12.56
C PRO A 282 -19.39 22.57 12.17
N PRO A 283 -19.52 22.25 10.87
CA PRO A 283 -19.55 20.86 10.39
C PRO A 283 -18.21 20.13 10.54
N VAL A 284 -17.09 20.86 10.59
CA VAL A 284 -15.72 20.32 10.77
C VAL A 284 -15.00 21.13 11.84
N ALA A 285 -14.24 20.46 12.71
CA ALA A 285 -13.41 21.12 13.70
C ALA A 285 -12.10 21.56 13.04
N LEU A 286 -11.91 22.87 12.91
CA LEU A 286 -10.66 23.44 12.40
C LEU A 286 -9.72 23.79 13.55
N PHE A 287 -8.42 23.53 13.35
CA PHE A 287 -7.38 23.79 14.33
C PHE A 287 -6.54 25.02 13.95
N GLY A 288 -5.89 25.64 14.94
CA GLY A 288 -5.05 26.83 14.77
C GLY A 288 -5.82 28.16 14.88
N LEU A 289 -5.07 29.26 14.93
CA LEU A 289 -5.64 30.62 15.02
C LEU A 289 -6.55 30.91 13.82
N ASP A 290 -6.12 30.56 12.62
CA ASP A 290 -6.88 30.71 11.38
C ASP A 290 -8.21 29.93 11.43
N GLY A 291 -8.16 28.71 12.00
CA GLY A 291 -9.33 27.87 12.23
C GLY A 291 -10.34 28.48 13.22
N THR A 292 -9.87 29.12 14.30
CA THR A 292 -10.75 29.80 15.26
C THR A 292 -11.47 30.99 14.63
N TYR A 293 -10.77 31.77 13.80
CA TYR A 293 -11.37 32.89 13.06
C TYR A 293 -12.34 32.41 11.98
N ALA A 294 -11.98 31.38 11.21
CA ALA A 294 -12.85 30.79 10.19
C ALA A 294 -14.15 30.24 10.82
N THR A 295 -14.03 29.59 11.98
CA THR A 295 -15.18 29.06 12.74
C THR A 295 -16.08 30.19 13.25
N ALA A 296 -15.50 31.23 13.84
CA ALA A 296 -16.26 32.39 14.32
C ALA A 296 -16.98 33.12 13.17
N LEU A 297 -16.30 33.29 12.03
CA LEU A 297 -16.87 33.89 10.83
C LEU A 297 -18.02 33.05 10.26
N TYR A 298 -17.86 31.72 10.24
CA TYR A 298 -18.92 30.81 9.81
C TYR A 298 -20.14 30.88 10.73
N THR A 299 -19.94 30.82 12.05
CA THR A 299 -21.04 30.96 13.02
C THR A 299 -21.74 32.31 12.91
N ALA A 300 -21.00 33.40 12.66
CA ALA A 300 -21.58 34.72 12.43
C ALA A 300 -22.38 34.78 11.11
N ALA A 301 -21.84 34.20 10.03
CA ALA A 301 -22.50 34.18 8.72
C ALA A 301 -23.76 33.30 8.69
N VAL A 302 -23.79 32.20 9.46
CA VAL A 302 -25.00 31.40 9.65
C VAL A 302 -26.06 32.20 10.41
N LYS A 303 -25.67 32.89 11.49
CA LYS A 303 -26.60 33.70 12.29
C LYS A 303 -27.20 34.87 11.50
N THR A 304 -26.45 35.43 10.56
CA THR A 304 -26.92 36.52 9.68
C THR A 304 -27.50 36.04 8.35
N SER A 305 -27.64 34.72 8.15
CA SER A 305 -28.11 34.11 6.89
C SER A 305 -27.36 34.59 5.63
N SER A 306 -26.10 35.00 5.78
CA SER A 306 -25.28 35.63 4.74
C SER A 306 -24.11 34.75 4.27
N LEU A 307 -24.26 33.44 4.41
CA LEU A 307 -23.23 32.43 4.22
C LEU A 307 -22.66 32.38 2.79
N GLU A 308 -23.54 32.40 1.78
CA GLU A 308 -23.16 32.42 0.35
C GLU A 308 -22.52 33.76 -0.10
N PRO A 309 -23.09 34.94 0.23
CA PRO A 309 -22.42 36.22 -0.02
C PRO A 309 -21.05 36.34 0.64
N THR A 310 -20.91 35.86 1.88
CA THR A 310 -19.66 35.91 2.65
C THR A 310 -18.58 35.04 2.01
N ALA A 311 -18.94 33.83 1.54
CA ALA A 311 -18.01 32.95 0.83
C ALA A 311 -17.49 33.56 -0.48
N LYS A 312 -18.37 34.20 -1.26
CA LYS A 312 -17.98 34.89 -2.51
C LYS A 312 -17.05 36.07 -2.24
N ALA A 313 -17.37 36.88 -1.23
CA ALA A 313 -16.55 38.01 -0.83
C ALA A 313 -15.14 37.59 -0.35
N LEU A 314 -15.05 36.52 0.46
CA LEU A 314 -13.77 35.96 0.90
C LEU A 314 -12.96 35.37 -0.25
N ALA A 315 -13.60 34.69 -1.21
CA ALA A 315 -12.91 34.17 -2.39
C ALA A 315 -12.34 35.31 -3.26
N SER A 316 -13.10 36.39 -3.46
CA SER A 316 -12.61 37.58 -4.16
C SER A 316 -11.43 38.25 -3.45
N LEU A 317 -11.49 38.36 -2.12
CA LEU A 317 -10.40 38.88 -1.29
C LEU A 317 -9.15 37.99 -1.38
N GLY A 318 -9.30 36.66 -1.28
CA GLY A 318 -8.20 35.72 -1.43
C GLY A 318 -7.51 35.84 -2.80
N ASN A 319 -8.31 35.90 -3.88
CA ASN A 319 -7.79 36.08 -5.23
C ASN A 319 -7.04 37.41 -5.44
N LEU A 320 -7.46 38.48 -4.77
CA LEU A 320 -6.77 39.78 -4.79
C LEU A 320 -5.42 39.70 -4.07
N VAL A 321 -5.38 39.02 -2.93
CA VAL A 321 -4.17 38.84 -2.13
C VAL A 321 -3.16 37.94 -2.84
N GLU A 322 -3.60 36.87 -3.52
CA GLU A 322 -2.71 36.00 -4.30
C GLU A 322 -2.13 36.68 -5.55
N LYS A 323 -2.86 37.62 -6.15
CA LYS A 323 -2.41 38.32 -7.37
C LYS A 323 -1.37 39.40 -7.13
N ASP A 324 -1.30 39.97 -5.93
CA ASP A 324 -0.33 41.04 -5.60
C ASP A 324 0.62 40.62 -4.46
N PRO A 325 1.84 40.17 -4.78
CA PRO A 325 2.85 39.81 -3.79
C PRO A 325 3.23 40.95 -2.85
N LYS A 326 3.09 42.21 -3.28
CA LYS A 326 3.38 43.39 -2.44
C LYS A 326 2.34 43.54 -1.34
N LEU A 327 1.08 43.19 -1.64
CA LEU A 327 0.00 43.22 -0.67
C LEU A 327 0.25 42.17 0.43
N VAL A 328 0.73 40.97 0.09
CA VAL A 328 1.13 39.95 1.08
C VAL A 328 2.24 40.48 2.00
N ALA A 329 3.26 41.14 1.46
CA ALA A 329 4.33 41.74 2.25
C ALA A 329 3.83 42.84 3.19
N ILE A 330 2.89 43.67 2.74
CA ILE A 330 2.24 44.72 3.56
C ILE A 330 1.39 44.08 4.68
N LEU A 331 0.66 43.01 4.39
CA LEU A 331 -0.18 42.30 5.38
C LEU A 331 0.65 41.57 6.45
N HIS A 332 1.88 41.13 6.11
CA HIS A 332 2.82 40.51 7.03
C HIS A 332 3.67 41.52 7.83
N ALA A 333 3.72 42.79 7.43
CA ALA A 333 4.52 43.81 8.09
C ALA A 333 3.89 44.24 9.44
N PRO A 334 4.52 43.92 10.60
CA PRO A 334 3.96 44.27 11.90
C PRO A 334 4.06 45.77 12.21
N THR A 335 4.85 46.53 11.44
CA THR A 335 5.21 47.94 11.67
C THR A 335 4.12 48.94 11.29
N LEU A 336 3.03 48.52 10.63
CA LEU A 336 1.93 49.41 10.26
C LEU A 336 1.12 49.84 11.48
N SER A 337 0.77 51.13 11.56
CA SER A 337 -0.10 51.64 12.61
C SER A 337 -1.53 51.09 12.48
N ALA A 338 -2.30 51.11 13.57
CA ALA A 338 -3.71 50.65 13.53
C ALA A 338 -4.56 51.48 12.54
N ALA A 339 -4.23 52.77 12.38
CA ALA A 339 -4.89 53.66 11.42
C ALA A 339 -4.58 53.25 9.97
N ASP A 340 -3.31 53.00 9.64
CA ASP A 340 -2.91 52.57 8.29
C ASP A 340 -3.51 51.22 7.93
N LYS A 341 -3.57 50.29 8.89
CA LYS A 341 -4.22 48.98 8.72
C LYS A 341 -5.71 49.11 8.42
N SER A 342 -6.42 50.01 9.11
CA SER A 342 -7.85 50.24 8.85
C SER A 342 -8.10 50.85 7.47
N ALA A 343 -7.19 51.70 6.98
CA ALA A 343 -7.26 52.27 5.64
C ALA A 343 -7.01 51.22 4.55
N VAL A 344 -6.02 50.35 4.74
CA VAL A 344 -5.75 49.21 3.84
C VAL A 344 -6.95 48.27 3.79
N VAL A 345 -7.57 47.96 4.93
CA VAL A 345 -8.79 47.14 4.98
C VAL A 345 -9.96 47.81 4.24
N ALA A 346 -10.14 49.12 4.39
CA ALA A 346 -11.19 49.85 3.70
C ALA A 346 -11.03 49.82 2.17
N GLU A 347 -9.80 49.95 1.67
CA GLU A 347 -9.51 49.83 0.24
C GLU A 347 -9.66 48.40 -0.28
N LEU A 348 -9.25 47.38 0.49
CA LEU A 348 -9.46 45.97 0.13
C LEU A 348 -10.93 45.60 0.03
N ILE A 349 -11.76 46.11 0.94
CA ILE A 349 -13.21 45.89 0.93
C ILE A 349 -13.86 46.53 -0.30
N LYS A 350 -13.43 47.75 -0.68
CA LYS A 350 -13.89 48.43 -1.90
C LYS A 350 -13.46 47.66 -3.15
N ALA A 351 -12.19 47.26 -3.23
CA ALA A 351 -11.63 46.55 -4.38
C ALA A 351 -12.24 45.16 -4.59
N ALA A 352 -12.59 44.46 -3.50
CA ALA A 352 -13.20 43.13 -3.57
C ALA A 352 -14.72 43.13 -3.80
N GLY A 353 -15.38 44.30 -3.79
CA GLY A 353 -16.84 44.40 -3.87
C GLY A 353 -17.56 43.72 -2.69
N ALA A 354 -16.88 43.58 -1.55
CA ALA A 354 -17.33 42.82 -0.39
C ALA A 354 -18.29 43.65 0.48
N SER A 355 -19.55 43.79 0.06
CA SER A 355 -20.54 44.65 0.72
C SER A 355 -21.15 44.08 2.01
N GLY A 356 -20.81 42.85 2.40
CA GLY A 356 -21.39 42.19 3.59
C GLY A 356 -20.83 42.75 4.90
N GLU A 357 -21.72 43.22 5.78
CA GLU A 357 -21.37 43.74 7.11
C GLU A 357 -20.55 42.75 7.95
N THR A 358 -20.83 41.45 7.81
CA THR A 358 -20.07 40.37 8.46
C THR A 358 -18.60 40.31 8.02
N VAL A 359 -18.29 40.57 6.74
CA VAL A 359 -16.91 40.59 6.22
C VAL A 359 -16.17 41.85 6.69
N LYS A 360 -16.86 42.99 6.76
CA LYS A 360 -16.27 44.24 7.27
C LYS A 360 -15.89 44.11 8.74
N ASN A 361 -16.78 43.58 9.56
CA ASN A 361 -16.53 43.36 10.99
C ASN A 361 -15.40 42.34 11.21
N PHE A 362 -15.30 41.33 10.35
CA PHE A 362 -14.21 40.36 10.36
C PHE A 362 -12.84 40.98 10.01
N MET A 363 -12.78 41.79 8.95
CA MET A 363 -11.54 42.48 8.58
C MET A 363 -11.10 43.50 9.64
N ALA A 364 -12.05 44.21 10.25
CA ALA A 364 -11.78 45.13 11.36
C ALA A 364 -11.20 44.38 12.57
N THR A 365 -11.81 43.27 12.97
CA THR A 365 -11.31 42.45 14.09
C THR A 365 -9.95 41.81 13.83
N LEU A 366 -9.63 41.45 12.58
CA LEU A 366 -8.27 41.01 12.22
C LEU A 366 -7.25 42.16 12.26
N ALA A 367 -7.64 43.36 11.84
CA ALA A 367 -6.79 44.55 11.90
C ALA A 367 -6.48 44.96 13.34
N GLU A 368 -7.50 45.01 14.21
CA GLU A 368 -7.36 45.35 15.63
C GLU A 368 -6.44 44.38 16.38
N ASN A 369 -6.55 43.09 16.07
CA ASN A 369 -5.73 42.05 16.70
C ASN A 369 -4.35 41.88 16.06
N ASN A 370 -3.97 42.74 15.11
CA ASN A 370 -2.70 42.65 14.36
C ASN A 370 -2.49 41.31 13.64
N ARG A 371 -3.57 40.74 13.08
CA ARG A 371 -3.63 39.38 12.50
C ARG A 371 -4.05 39.37 11.03
N LEU A 372 -3.93 40.48 10.32
CA LEU A 372 -4.25 40.58 8.89
C LEU A 372 -3.45 39.60 8.02
N ALA A 373 -2.23 39.24 8.44
CA ALA A 373 -1.41 38.20 7.80
C ALA A 373 -2.09 36.82 7.74
N LEU A 374 -3.04 36.53 8.62
CA LEU A 374 -3.74 35.24 8.68
C LEU A 374 -4.87 35.13 7.64
N LEU A 375 -5.16 36.20 6.91
CA LEU A 375 -6.25 36.25 5.94
C LEU A 375 -6.21 35.11 4.90
N PRO A 376 -5.07 34.77 4.25
CA PRO A 376 -5.02 33.66 3.30
C PRO A 376 -5.36 32.31 3.95
N GLY A 377 -4.87 32.08 5.16
CA GLY A 377 -5.17 30.88 5.94
C GLY A 377 -6.65 30.77 6.30
N VAL A 378 -7.27 31.89 6.73
CA VAL A 378 -8.70 31.92 7.04
C VAL A 378 -9.57 31.69 5.79
N VAL A 379 -9.20 32.22 4.62
CA VAL A 379 -9.94 31.98 3.37
C VAL A 379 -9.95 30.50 3.00
N SER A 380 -8.78 29.84 3.04
CA SER A 380 -8.67 28.40 2.77
C SER A 380 -9.51 27.57 3.75
N LYS A 381 -9.40 27.86 5.04
CA LYS A 381 -10.14 27.19 6.11
C LYS A 381 -11.65 27.43 6.05
N PHE A 382 -12.08 28.63 5.64
CA PHE A 382 -13.49 28.93 5.43
C PHE A 382 -14.06 28.17 4.22
N ALA A 383 -13.28 28.01 3.14
CA ALA A 383 -13.68 27.19 2.00
C ALA A 383 -13.87 25.71 2.39
N GLU A 384 -13.01 25.18 3.26
CA GLU A 384 -13.14 23.84 3.84
C GLU A 384 -14.46 23.68 4.62
N LEU A 385 -14.81 24.67 5.48
CA LEU A 385 -16.09 24.71 6.19
C LEU A 385 -17.29 24.79 5.23
N MET A 386 -17.17 25.57 4.15
CA MET A 386 -18.21 25.70 3.14
C MET A 386 -18.49 24.37 2.45
N SER A 387 -17.45 23.69 1.97
CA SER A 387 -17.58 22.36 1.35
C SER A 387 -18.19 21.34 2.31
N ALA A 388 -17.75 21.34 3.57
CA ALA A 388 -18.34 20.49 4.59
C ALA A 388 -19.82 20.82 4.88
N SER A 389 -20.20 22.11 4.89
CA SER A 389 -21.59 22.53 5.12
C SER A 389 -22.54 22.17 3.99
N ARG A 390 -22.06 22.14 2.74
CA ARG A 390 -22.81 21.72 1.56
C ARG A 390 -22.87 20.19 1.40
N GLY A 391 -22.16 19.44 2.24
CA GLY A 391 -22.01 18.00 2.11
C GLY A 391 -21.20 17.60 0.88
N GLU A 392 -20.35 18.49 0.38
CA GLU A 392 -19.43 18.22 -0.73
C GLU A 392 -18.21 17.46 -0.19
N VAL A 393 -17.86 16.35 -0.82
CA VAL A 393 -16.62 15.61 -0.51
C VAL A 393 -15.59 16.00 -1.56
N GLU A 394 -14.49 16.59 -1.10
CA GLU A 394 -13.35 16.90 -1.95
C GLU A 394 -12.62 15.61 -2.31
N VAL A 395 -12.39 15.43 -3.62
CA VAL A 395 -11.66 14.30 -4.18
C VAL A 395 -10.48 14.85 -4.96
N VAL A 396 -9.28 14.62 -4.49
CA VAL A 396 -8.05 14.97 -5.21
C VAL A 396 -7.59 13.74 -5.97
N VAL A 397 -7.58 13.82 -7.30
CA VAL A 397 -7.09 12.75 -8.17
C VAL A 397 -5.72 13.17 -8.67
N THR A 398 -4.69 12.45 -8.25
CA THR A 398 -3.33 12.60 -8.76
C THR A 398 -3.08 11.58 -9.86
N SER A 399 -2.74 12.06 -11.05
CA SER A 399 -2.55 11.25 -12.26
C SER A 399 -1.18 11.51 -12.92
N ALA A 400 -0.62 10.49 -13.57
CA ALA A 400 0.67 10.61 -14.26
C ALA A 400 0.59 11.49 -15.52
N GLN A 401 -0.59 11.55 -16.14
CA GLN A 401 -0.88 12.33 -17.32
C GLN A 401 -2.22 13.06 -17.16
N PRO A 402 -2.44 14.20 -17.86
CA PRO A 402 -3.70 14.90 -17.85
C PRO A 402 -4.87 13.97 -18.24
N LEU A 403 -5.87 13.87 -17.38
CA LEU A 403 -7.05 13.05 -17.62
C LEU A 403 -8.02 13.72 -18.59
N ASP A 404 -8.61 12.92 -19.47
CA ASP A 404 -9.68 13.36 -20.38
C ASP A 404 -11.04 13.42 -19.65
N ASN A 405 -11.94 14.30 -20.13
CA ASN A 405 -13.27 14.51 -19.52
C ASN A 405 -14.13 13.23 -19.44
N LYS A 406 -13.92 12.27 -20.35
CA LYS A 406 -14.63 10.99 -20.34
C LYS A 406 -14.13 10.08 -19.22
N THR A 407 -12.85 10.14 -18.88
CA THR A 407 -12.28 9.40 -17.74
C THR A 407 -12.62 10.06 -16.42
N LEU A 408 -12.62 11.40 -16.35
CA LEU A 408 -13.06 12.14 -15.16
C LEU A 408 -14.51 11.83 -14.78
N SER A 409 -15.45 11.83 -15.73
CA SER A 409 -16.85 11.47 -15.47
C SER A 409 -17.06 10.02 -15.03
N ARG A 410 -16.22 9.09 -15.54
CA ARG A 410 -16.21 7.70 -15.09
C ARG A 410 -15.63 7.56 -13.68
N LEU A 411 -14.58 8.30 -13.36
CA LEU A 411 -13.98 8.37 -12.02
C LEU A 411 -14.98 8.95 -11.02
N GLU A 412 -15.64 10.05 -11.35
CA GLU A 412 -16.71 10.64 -10.55
C GLU A 412 -17.81 9.61 -10.25
N THR A 413 -18.28 8.90 -11.27
CA THR A 413 -19.32 7.86 -11.12
C THR A 413 -18.83 6.69 -10.26
N ALA A 414 -17.56 6.28 -10.41
CA ALA A 414 -16.97 5.18 -9.65
C ALA A 414 -16.75 5.55 -8.18
N VAL A 415 -16.24 6.76 -7.93
CA VAL A 415 -16.00 7.30 -6.58
C VAL A 415 -17.32 7.57 -5.87
N ALA A 416 -18.34 8.09 -6.57
CA ALA A 416 -19.68 8.30 -6.02
C ALA A 416 -20.40 6.99 -5.63
N LYS A 417 -20.13 5.89 -6.35
CA LYS A 417 -20.65 4.54 -6.02
C LYS A 417 -19.84 3.83 -4.94
N SER A 418 -18.64 4.32 -4.63
CA SER A 418 -17.76 3.69 -3.66
C SER A 418 -18.24 3.94 -2.23
N ALA A 419 -17.95 3.00 -1.32
CA ALA A 419 -18.28 3.15 0.11
C ALA A 419 -17.55 4.30 0.83
N TYR A 420 -16.68 5.02 0.12
CA TYR A 420 -15.87 6.12 0.65
C TYR A 420 -16.61 7.46 0.65
N VAL A 421 -17.62 7.59 -0.21
CA VAL A 421 -18.47 8.78 -0.34
C VAL A 421 -19.86 8.36 0.14
N GLY A 422 -20.25 8.77 1.36
CA GLY A 422 -21.59 8.44 1.89
C GLY A 422 -22.70 8.72 0.86
N GLN A 423 -23.69 7.84 0.76
CA GLN A 423 -24.74 7.90 -0.27
C GLN A 423 -25.34 9.32 -0.38
N GLY A 424 -25.26 9.94 -1.56
CA GLY A 424 -25.91 11.22 -1.87
C GLY A 424 -25.06 12.50 -1.73
N LYS A 425 -23.76 12.41 -1.43
CA LYS A 425 -22.87 13.59 -1.36
C LYS A 425 -22.36 14.03 -2.73
N LYS A 426 -22.31 15.35 -2.99
CA LYS A 426 -21.76 15.92 -4.23
C LYS A 426 -20.23 15.86 -4.19
N LEU A 427 -19.60 15.50 -5.31
CA LEU A 427 -18.15 15.39 -5.42
C LEU A 427 -17.57 16.66 -6.05
N LYS A 428 -16.55 17.22 -5.41
CA LYS A 428 -15.70 18.24 -6.01
C LYS A 428 -14.38 17.57 -6.38
N VAL A 429 -14.19 17.28 -7.67
CA VAL A 429 -12.98 16.61 -8.17
C VAL A 429 -11.94 17.66 -8.57
N THR A 430 -10.78 17.59 -7.94
CA THR A 430 -9.60 18.38 -8.30
C THR A 430 -8.58 17.44 -8.93
N ASN A 431 -8.18 17.70 -10.18
CA ASN A 431 -7.18 16.90 -10.87
C ASN A 431 -5.80 17.55 -10.74
N THR A 432 -4.84 16.80 -10.18
CA THR A 432 -3.45 17.20 -10.06
C THR A 432 -2.58 16.25 -10.88
N VAL A 433 -1.69 16.79 -11.71
CA VAL A 433 -0.79 15.98 -12.54
C VAL A 433 0.55 15.85 -11.84
N ASN A 434 0.98 14.62 -11.56
CA ASN A 434 2.30 14.31 -11.02
C ASN A 434 2.98 13.23 -11.90
N PRO A 435 3.97 13.59 -12.73
CA PRO A 435 4.69 12.64 -13.57
C PRO A 435 5.45 11.55 -12.78
N ASP A 436 5.79 11.79 -11.52
CA ASP A 436 6.63 10.89 -10.71
C ASP A 436 5.94 9.57 -10.36
N ILE A 437 4.60 9.52 -10.45
CA ILE A 437 3.87 8.30 -10.13
C ILE A 437 4.03 7.20 -11.19
N ILE A 438 4.62 7.53 -12.35
CA ILE A 438 4.93 6.72 -13.55
C ILE A 438 3.67 6.17 -14.24
N GLY A 439 2.72 5.64 -13.46
CA GLY A 439 1.44 5.12 -13.90
C GLY A 439 0.50 4.87 -12.73
N GLY A 440 -0.77 4.61 -13.04
CA GLY A 440 -1.82 4.45 -12.05
C GLY A 440 -2.40 5.78 -11.56
N LEU A 441 -3.18 5.70 -10.47
CA LEU A 441 -3.94 6.81 -9.90
C LEU A 441 -3.78 6.82 -8.39
N VAL A 442 -3.59 8.01 -7.82
CA VAL A 442 -3.74 8.23 -6.37
C VAL A 442 -4.99 9.05 -6.18
N VAL A 443 -5.96 8.52 -5.46
CA VAL A 443 -7.26 9.18 -5.22
C VAL A 443 -7.39 9.45 -3.73
N GLU A 444 -7.42 10.72 -3.36
CA GLU A 444 -7.64 11.17 -1.99
C GLU A 444 -9.09 11.62 -1.83
N VAL A 445 -9.82 11.01 -0.90
CA VAL A 445 -11.21 11.30 -0.59
C VAL A 445 -11.29 11.72 0.88
N GLY A 446 -11.26 13.02 1.14
CA GLY A 446 -11.14 13.55 2.51
C GLY A 446 -9.88 13.01 3.21
N GLU A 447 -10.04 12.31 4.32
CA GLU A 447 -8.93 11.71 5.09
C GLU A 447 -8.46 10.34 4.57
N ARG A 448 -9.03 9.83 3.46
CA ARG A 448 -8.72 8.49 2.95
C ARG A 448 -7.98 8.58 1.62
N THR A 449 -6.78 8.03 1.59
CA THR A 449 -5.99 7.90 0.36
C THR A 449 -6.13 6.48 -0.20
N ILE A 450 -6.50 6.40 -1.48
CA ILE A 450 -6.50 5.17 -2.28
C ILE A 450 -5.35 5.30 -3.26
N ASP A 451 -4.23 4.67 -2.92
CA ASP A 451 -3.04 4.65 -3.76
C ASP A 451 -3.02 3.38 -4.63
N LEU A 452 -3.17 3.58 -5.93
CA LEU A 452 -3.01 2.55 -6.96
C LEU A 452 -1.87 2.92 -7.93
N SER A 453 -0.95 3.78 -7.48
CA SER A 453 0.20 4.17 -8.30
C SER A 453 1.22 3.04 -8.44
N VAL A 454 1.90 3.06 -9.59
CA VAL A 454 2.99 2.13 -9.89
C VAL A 454 4.20 2.48 -9.03
N SER A 455 4.51 3.77 -8.84
CA SER A 455 5.61 4.23 -7.98
C SER A 455 5.54 3.69 -6.55
N SER A 456 4.38 3.75 -5.88
CA SER A 456 4.22 3.23 -4.52
C SER A 456 4.33 1.72 -4.42
N LYS A 457 3.90 0.98 -5.46
CA LYS A 457 4.14 -0.47 -5.54
C LYS A 457 5.63 -0.76 -5.65
N ILE A 458 6.35 -0.08 -6.54
CA ILE A 458 7.80 -0.23 -6.68
C ILE A 458 8.52 0.12 -5.38
N ALA A 459 8.16 1.24 -4.74
CA ALA A 459 8.73 1.64 -3.46
C ALA A 459 8.47 0.61 -2.35
N LYS A 460 7.26 0.02 -2.31
CA LYS A 460 6.93 -1.06 -1.38
C LYS A 460 7.75 -2.31 -1.66
N MET A 461 7.96 -2.66 -2.93
CA MET A 461 8.84 -3.77 -3.32
C MET A 461 10.27 -3.51 -2.86
N ASN A 462 10.83 -2.34 -3.19
CA ASN A 462 12.17 -1.94 -2.76
C ASN A 462 12.32 -1.98 -1.23
N LYS A 463 11.31 -1.50 -0.50
CA LYS A 463 11.31 -1.54 0.95
C LYS A 463 11.33 -2.98 1.49
N LEU A 464 10.47 -3.86 0.96
CA LEU A 464 10.46 -5.27 1.35
C LEU A 464 11.81 -5.94 1.10
N LEU A 465 12.54 -5.50 0.07
CA LEU A 465 13.86 -6.01 -0.28
C LEU A 465 14.95 -5.47 0.65
N THR A 466 14.93 -4.19 1.00
CA THR A 466 15.85 -3.64 2.00
C THR A 466 15.57 -4.16 3.41
N ASP A 467 14.32 -4.49 3.73
CA ASP A 467 13.97 -5.12 5.00
C ASP A 467 14.34 -6.63 5.01
N THR A 468 14.64 -7.22 3.84
CA THR A 468 15.11 -8.62 3.68
C THR A 468 16.59 -8.75 3.30
N LEU A 469 17.33 -7.63 3.24
CA LEU A 469 18.79 -7.56 3.15
C LEU A 469 19.35 -7.19 4.53
#